data_AF-A0A4R8UGR7-F1
#
_entry.id   AF-A0A4R8UGR7-F1
#
_cell.length_a   1.000
_cell.length_b   1.000
_cell.length_c   1.000
_cell.angle_alpha   90.00
_cell.angle_beta   90.00
_cell.angle_gamma   90.00
#
_symmetry.space_group_name_H-M   'P 1'
#
loop_
_entity.id
_entity.type
_entity.pdbx_description
1 polymer ?
#
loop_
_entity_poly.entity_id
_entity_poly.type
_entity_poly.pdbx_seq_one_letter_code
_entity_poly.pdbx_strand_id
1 'polypeptide(L)'
;MDLAELLRAVGRRWYVLVLGLLTIAGLVFLTLRFVPVTYDAKSSILLLPPASAAEKSGNPFLDLGGLDLVAGVLGKSLTDSESVRSIIPGDSKGEYTVQKDASVSGSVLEVAASGASPREAFATLDAVLALATERLDQLQTAAGAQANAHVRLMVITNNTIAEANIASLVRALIVVVGGGLALTLLLTVTIDSAVRRRRAKKVERQHRQALARPPAPPAPPPGRSESAEPALVGERE
;
A
#
# COMPACT_ATOMS: atom_id res chain seq x y z
N MET A 1 22.87 19.16 -8.97
CA MET A 1 22.14 19.84 -7.88
C MET A 1 22.86 19.48 -6.61
N ASP A 2 23.56 20.43 -5.99
CA ASP A 2 24.36 20.14 -4.81
C ASP A 2 23.49 19.94 -3.57
N LEU A 3 23.88 18.97 -2.72
CA LEU A 3 23.20 18.64 -1.46
C LEU A 3 23.07 19.87 -0.54
N ALA A 4 24.03 20.81 -0.64
CA ALA A 4 24.04 22.07 0.09
C ALA A 4 22.96 23.07 -0.38
N GLU A 5 22.57 23.05 -1.66
CA GLU A 5 21.46 23.88 -2.16
C GLU A 5 20.11 23.32 -1.72
N LEU A 6 19.99 22.00 -1.62
CA LEU A 6 18.83 21.31 -1.04
C LEU A 6 18.65 21.68 0.44
N LEU A 7 19.71 21.60 1.25
CA LEU A 7 19.69 21.96 2.68
C LEU A 7 19.35 23.45 2.92
N ARG A 8 19.86 24.36 2.09
CA ARG A 8 19.49 25.79 2.17
C ARG A 8 18.04 26.08 1.77
N ALA A 9 17.51 25.35 0.78
CA ALA A 9 16.11 25.46 0.38
C ALA A 9 15.16 24.92 1.47
N VAL A 10 15.53 23.81 2.10
CA VAL A 10 14.84 23.20 3.25
C VAL A 10 14.79 24.17 4.44
N GLY A 11 15.92 24.76 4.81
CA GLY A 11 16.00 25.71 5.94
C GLY A 11 15.19 26.99 5.75
N ARG A 12 14.98 27.47 4.51
CA ARG A 12 14.24 28.71 4.24
C ARG A 12 12.71 28.52 4.19
N ARG A 13 12.22 27.29 4.09
CA ARG A 13 10.79 26.98 3.93
C ARG A 13 10.36 25.72 4.69
N TRP A 14 10.82 25.59 5.93
CA TRP A 14 10.48 24.49 6.82
C TRP A 14 8.96 24.22 6.94
N TYR A 15 8.12 25.25 6.82
CA TYR A 15 6.66 25.13 6.83
C TYR A 15 6.10 24.20 5.74
N VAL A 16 6.70 24.15 4.54
CA VAL A 16 6.20 23.28 3.45
C VAL A 16 6.51 21.81 3.75
N LEU A 17 7.67 21.54 4.34
CA LEU A 17 8.05 20.21 4.80
C LEU A 17 7.23 19.76 5.98
N VAL A 18 7.03 20.64 6.97
CA VAL A 18 6.18 20.34 8.13
C VAL A 18 4.74 20.10 7.69
N LEU A 19 4.20 20.92 6.78
CA LEU A 19 2.86 20.70 6.24
C LEU A 19 2.79 19.35 5.52
N GLY A 20 3.73 19.05 4.61
CA GLY A 20 3.78 17.78 3.90
C GLY A 20 3.91 16.57 4.83
N LEU A 21 4.74 16.67 5.87
CA LEU A 21 4.91 15.61 6.86
C LEU A 21 3.64 15.42 7.70
N LEU A 22 2.94 16.50 8.06
CA LEU A 22 1.64 16.42 8.72
C LEU A 22 0.58 15.78 7.82
N THR A 23 0.56 16.09 6.52
CA THR A 23 -0.36 15.43 5.59
C THR A 23 -0.06 13.94 5.50
N ILE A 24 1.23 13.56 5.38
CA ILE A 24 1.64 12.15 5.34
C ILE A 24 1.25 11.45 6.64
N ALA A 25 1.50 12.06 7.80
CA ALA A 25 1.11 11.50 9.09
C ALA A 25 -0.42 11.29 9.18
N GLY A 26 -1.21 12.25 8.69
CA GLY A 26 -2.66 12.14 8.58
C GLY A 26 -3.10 10.99 7.66
N LEU A 27 -2.47 10.85 6.49
CA LEU A 27 -2.75 9.74 5.56
C LEU A 27 -2.35 8.39 6.15
N VAL A 28 -1.20 8.28 6.83
CA VAL A 28 -0.77 7.06 7.51
C VAL A 28 -1.78 6.65 8.58
N PHE A 29 -2.22 7.61 9.40
CA PHE A 29 -3.25 7.37 10.40
C PHE A 29 -4.56 6.88 9.76
N LEU A 30 -4.96 7.47 8.63
CA LEU A 30 -6.13 7.04 7.88
C LEU A 30 -5.96 5.61 7.34
N THR A 31 -4.80 5.29 6.76
CA THR A 31 -4.49 3.94 6.25
C THR A 31 -4.59 2.89 7.35
N LEU A 32 -4.04 3.16 8.54
CA LEU A 32 -4.12 2.26 9.70
C LEU A 32 -5.56 2.03 10.18
N ARG A 33 -6.48 2.98 9.92
CA ARG A 33 -7.90 2.85 10.27
C ARG A 33 -8.73 2.14 9.22
N PHE A 34 -8.40 2.32 7.94
CA PHE A 34 -9.20 1.83 6.82
C PHE A 34 -8.71 0.50 6.23
N VAL A 35 -7.42 0.19 6.37
CA VAL A 35 -6.83 -1.07 5.93
C VAL A 35 -6.76 -2.03 7.12
N PRO A 36 -7.71 -2.97 7.26
CA PRO A 36 -7.69 -3.93 8.35
C PRO A 36 -6.50 -4.87 8.21
N VAL A 37 -6.00 -5.36 9.34
CA VAL A 37 -5.11 -6.52 9.39
C VAL A 37 -5.96 -7.75 9.12
N THR A 38 -5.52 -8.59 8.19
CA THR A 38 -6.16 -9.88 7.93
C THR A 38 -5.44 -10.97 8.71
N TYR A 39 -6.13 -12.07 8.97
CA TYR A 39 -5.57 -13.24 9.63
C TYR A 39 -5.66 -14.42 8.69
N ASP A 40 -4.55 -15.11 8.49
CA ASP A 40 -4.46 -16.25 7.58
C ASP A 40 -4.45 -17.55 8.39
N ALA A 41 -5.31 -18.48 7.99
CA ALA A 41 -5.37 -19.85 8.49
C ALA A 41 -5.09 -20.81 7.33
N LYS A 42 -4.31 -21.86 7.59
CA LYS A 42 -3.85 -22.80 6.57
C LYS A 42 -4.09 -24.24 7.00
N SER A 43 -4.48 -25.08 6.05
CA SER A 43 -4.61 -26.52 6.22
C SER A 43 -4.12 -27.26 4.99
N SER A 44 -3.44 -28.39 5.21
CA SER A 44 -3.00 -29.29 4.14
C SER A 44 -3.85 -30.55 4.14
N ILE A 45 -4.38 -30.92 2.98
CA ILE A 45 -5.25 -32.10 2.79
C ILE A 45 -4.56 -33.06 1.83
N LEU A 46 -4.42 -34.31 2.23
CA LEU A 46 -3.96 -35.41 1.38
C LEU A 46 -5.15 -36.16 0.79
N LEU A 47 -5.09 -36.43 -0.51
CA LEU A 47 -5.98 -37.41 -1.14
C LEU A 47 -5.43 -38.81 -0.91
N LEU A 48 -6.28 -39.71 -0.42
CA LEU A 48 -5.98 -41.11 -0.16
C LEU A 48 -6.77 -42.01 -1.10
N PRO A 49 -6.18 -43.15 -1.53
CA PRO A 49 -6.88 -44.11 -2.34
C PRO A 49 -8.06 -44.74 -1.58
N PRO A 50 -8.99 -45.39 -2.31
CA PRO A 50 -10.16 -46.00 -1.71
C PRO A 50 -9.80 -47.05 -0.66
N ALA A 51 -10.68 -47.22 0.33
CA ALA A 51 -10.47 -48.20 1.40
C ALA A 51 -10.27 -49.63 0.84
N SER A 52 -10.99 -49.98 -0.22
CA SER A 52 -10.85 -51.27 -0.91
C SER A 52 -9.49 -51.50 -1.58
N ALA A 53 -8.79 -50.43 -1.99
CA ALA A 53 -7.43 -50.50 -2.51
C ALA A 53 -6.40 -50.55 -1.38
N ALA A 54 -6.63 -49.78 -0.31
CA ALA A 54 -5.81 -49.77 0.89
C ALA A 54 -5.77 -51.13 1.60
N GLU A 55 -6.87 -51.87 1.65
CA GLU A 55 -6.93 -53.21 2.24
C GLU A 55 -6.10 -54.25 1.48
N LYS A 56 -5.93 -54.08 0.16
CA LYS A 56 -5.14 -55.01 -0.68
C LYS A 56 -3.63 -54.78 -0.55
N SER A 57 -3.21 -53.51 -0.45
CA SER A 57 -1.80 -53.11 -0.34
C SER A 57 -1.29 -53.11 1.10
N GLY A 58 -2.19 -52.93 2.09
CA GLY A 58 -1.85 -52.76 3.50
C GLY A 58 -1.28 -51.37 3.85
N ASN A 59 -0.69 -50.66 2.87
CA ASN A 59 -0.18 -49.29 3.03
C ASN A 59 -0.78 -48.33 1.99
N PRO A 60 -1.71 -47.42 2.39
CA PRO A 60 -2.35 -46.45 1.50
C PRO A 60 -1.37 -45.46 0.83
N PHE A 61 -0.20 -45.23 1.43
CA PHE A 61 0.78 -44.27 0.91
C PHE A 61 1.58 -44.80 -0.28
N LEU A 62 1.54 -46.11 -0.54
CA LEU A 62 2.24 -46.73 -1.68
C LEU A 62 1.45 -46.58 -3.00
N ASP A 63 0.17 -46.25 -2.93
CA ASP A 63 -0.77 -46.24 -4.07
C ASP A 63 -1.34 -44.83 -4.34
N LEU A 64 -0.54 -43.79 -4.08
CA LEU A 64 -0.92 -42.39 -4.33
C LEU A 64 -0.86 -41.99 -5.82
N GLY A 65 -0.46 -42.91 -6.70
CA GLY A 65 -0.34 -42.67 -8.13
C GLY A 65 -1.67 -42.31 -8.79
N GLY A 66 -1.68 -41.25 -9.60
CA GLY A 66 -2.86 -40.83 -10.38
C GLY A 66 -3.88 -39.95 -9.63
N LEU A 67 -3.71 -39.75 -8.32
CA LEU A 67 -4.55 -38.85 -7.52
C LEU A 67 -4.30 -37.35 -7.82
N ASP A 68 -3.23 -37.03 -8.54
CA ASP A 68 -2.84 -35.66 -8.85
C ASP A 68 -3.84 -34.95 -9.77
N LEU A 69 -4.42 -35.69 -10.71
CA LEU A 69 -5.48 -35.18 -11.57
C LEU A 69 -6.74 -34.89 -10.73
N VAL A 70 -7.08 -35.78 -9.80
CA VAL A 70 -8.23 -35.61 -8.89
C VAL A 70 -8.03 -34.39 -8.00
N ALA A 71 -6.85 -34.23 -7.41
CA ALA A 71 -6.51 -33.05 -6.61
C ALA A 71 -6.61 -31.75 -7.43
N GLY A 72 -6.08 -31.75 -8.66
CA GLY A 72 -6.17 -30.58 -9.55
C GLY A 72 -7.60 -30.21 -9.91
N VAL A 73 -8.45 -31.20 -10.25
CA VAL A 73 -9.86 -30.98 -10.56
C VAL A 73 -10.62 -30.50 -9.32
N LEU A 74 -10.40 -31.12 -8.17
CA LEU A 74 -11.02 -30.72 -6.90
C LEU A 74 -10.62 -29.29 -6.52
N GLY A 75 -9.32 -28.96 -6.56
CA GLY A 75 -8.84 -27.61 -6.27
C GLY A 75 -9.43 -26.56 -7.21
N LYS A 76 -9.57 -26.89 -8.50
CA LYS A 76 -10.21 -26.01 -9.48
C LYS A 76 -11.71 -25.84 -9.20
N SER A 77 -12.40 -26.92 -8.85
CA SER A 77 -13.82 -26.90 -8.49
C SER A 77 -14.09 -26.11 -7.21
N LEU A 78 -13.15 -26.09 -6.26
CA LEU A 78 -13.29 -25.33 -5.03
C LEU A 78 -12.98 -23.84 -5.21
N THR A 79 -12.28 -23.47 -6.28
CA THR A 79 -11.92 -22.06 -6.58
C THR A 79 -12.85 -21.46 -7.64
N ASP A 80 -13.95 -22.13 -7.98
CA ASP A 80 -14.94 -21.57 -8.89
C ASP A 80 -15.75 -20.46 -8.21
N SER A 81 -16.33 -19.56 -9.01
CA SER A 81 -17.01 -18.37 -8.48
C SER A 81 -18.26 -18.72 -7.67
N GLU A 82 -18.87 -19.88 -7.91
CA GLU A 82 -20.01 -20.38 -7.16
C GLU A 82 -19.60 -20.86 -5.77
N SER A 83 -18.57 -21.70 -5.66
CA SER A 83 -18.05 -22.14 -4.35
C SER A 83 -17.49 -20.99 -3.53
N VAL A 84 -16.85 -20.01 -4.19
CA VAL A 84 -16.37 -18.82 -3.49
C VAL A 84 -17.53 -18.05 -2.87
N ARG A 85 -18.64 -17.87 -3.60
CA ARG A 85 -19.82 -17.15 -3.11
C ARG A 85 -20.60 -17.92 -2.04
N SER A 86 -20.55 -19.25 -2.04
CA SER A 86 -21.25 -20.06 -1.03
C SER A 86 -20.54 -20.01 0.33
N ILE A 87 -19.22 -19.81 0.33
CA ILE A 87 -18.40 -19.74 1.54
C ILE A 87 -18.22 -18.29 1.99
N ILE A 88 -17.90 -17.39 1.05
CA ILE A 88 -17.63 -15.97 1.32
C ILE A 88 -18.81 -15.16 0.73
N PRO A 89 -19.76 -14.72 1.58
CA PRO A 89 -20.82 -13.82 1.12
C PRO A 89 -20.22 -12.49 0.65
N GLY A 90 -20.85 -11.84 -0.33
CA GLY A 90 -20.26 -10.71 -1.05
C GLY A 90 -19.99 -9.45 -0.22
N ASP A 91 -20.43 -9.40 1.03
CA ASP A 91 -20.16 -8.37 2.02
C ASP A 91 -18.97 -8.70 2.95
N SER A 92 -18.48 -9.93 2.94
CA SER A 92 -17.29 -10.33 3.68
C SER A 92 -16.00 -9.89 2.97
N LYS A 93 -14.99 -9.55 3.78
CA LYS A 93 -13.63 -9.22 3.33
C LYS A 93 -12.70 -10.44 3.34
N GLY A 94 -13.21 -11.62 3.67
CA GLY A 94 -12.45 -12.85 3.63
C GLY A 94 -12.12 -13.26 2.21
N GLU A 95 -11.02 -13.99 2.06
CA GLU A 95 -10.62 -14.65 0.81
C GLU A 95 -10.12 -16.05 1.16
N TYR A 96 -10.30 -17.01 0.26
CA TYR A 96 -9.61 -18.30 0.37
C TYR A 96 -9.01 -18.71 -0.97
N THR A 97 -7.99 -19.54 -0.89
CA THR A 97 -7.35 -20.16 -2.04
C THR A 97 -7.15 -21.64 -1.77
N VAL A 98 -7.30 -22.45 -2.82
CA VAL A 98 -6.98 -23.88 -2.81
C VAL A 98 -5.97 -24.13 -3.91
N GLN A 99 -4.80 -24.65 -3.55
CA GLN A 99 -3.72 -24.92 -4.50
C GLN A 99 -3.08 -26.26 -4.21
N LYS A 100 -2.47 -26.86 -5.22
CA LYS A 100 -1.65 -28.06 -5.02
C LYS A 100 -0.33 -27.67 -4.36
N ASP A 101 0.04 -28.38 -3.31
CA ASP A 101 1.36 -28.22 -2.71
C ASP A 101 2.42 -28.86 -3.62
N ALA A 102 3.24 -28.03 -4.26
CA ALA A 102 4.30 -28.48 -5.15
C ALA A 102 5.52 -29.02 -4.40
N SER A 103 5.62 -28.77 -3.08
CA SER A 103 6.77 -29.15 -2.25
C SER A 103 6.68 -30.59 -1.75
N VAL A 104 5.50 -31.20 -1.77
CA VAL A 104 5.27 -32.57 -1.29
C VAL A 104 5.00 -33.49 -2.48
N SER A 105 5.74 -34.59 -2.56
CA SER A 105 5.45 -35.67 -3.53
C SER A 105 4.19 -36.40 -3.10
N GLY A 106 3.08 -36.11 -3.78
CA GLY A 106 1.76 -36.66 -3.48
C GLY A 106 0.65 -35.68 -3.81
N SER A 107 -0.58 -36.16 -3.82
CA SER A 107 -1.76 -35.35 -4.16
C SER A 107 -2.24 -34.56 -2.95
N VAL A 108 -1.40 -33.62 -2.50
CA VAL A 108 -1.67 -32.72 -1.38
C VAL A 108 -2.22 -31.39 -1.89
N LEU A 109 -3.30 -30.93 -1.27
CA LEU A 109 -3.88 -29.61 -1.48
C LEU A 109 -3.63 -28.75 -0.24
N GLU A 110 -3.06 -27.57 -0.44
CA GLU A 110 -3.02 -26.50 0.56
C GLU A 110 -4.27 -25.63 0.41
N VAL A 111 -5.01 -25.50 1.49
CA VAL A 111 -6.12 -24.57 1.63
C VAL A 111 -5.65 -23.45 2.54
N ALA A 112 -5.69 -22.21 2.05
CA ALA A 112 -5.46 -21.03 2.86
C ALA A 112 -6.71 -20.17 2.85
N ALA A 113 -7.17 -19.76 4.03
CA ALA A 113 -8.31 -18.88 4.21
C ALA A 113 -7.86 -17.66 5.01
N SER A 114 -8.46 -16.51 4.71
CA SER A 114 -8.19 -15.24 5.37
C SER A 114 -9.49 -14.62 5.89
N GLY A 115 -9.39 -13.90 7.00
CA GLY A 115 -10.52 -13.20 7.60
C GLY A 115 -10.10 -11.96 8.39
N ALA A 116 -11.06 -11.15 8.82
CA ALA A 116 -10.79 -9.98 9.65
C ALA A 116 -10.44 -10.35 11.10
N SER A 117 -10.66 -11.60 11.49
CA SER A 117 -10.28 -12.15 12.78
C SER A 117 -9.79 -13.60 12.66
N PRO A 118 -9.02 -14.12 13.62
CA PRO A 118 -8.63 -15.54 13.66
C PRO A 118 -9.84 -16.48 13.56
N ARG A 119 -10.94 -16.13 14.25
CA ARG A 119 -12.16 -16.94 14.28
C ARG A 119 -12.82 -17.00 12.91
N GLU A 120 -12.86 -15.88 12.18
CA GLU A 120 -13.40 -15.84 10.83
C GLU A 120 -12.54 -16.64 9.85
N ALA A 121 -11.21 -16.52 9.94
CA ALA A 121 -10.29 -17.29 9.11
C ALA A 121 -10.49 -18.80 9.30
N PHE A 122 -10.62 -19.27 10.55
CA PHE A 122 -10.92 -20.67 10.84
C PHE A 122 -12.30 -21.11 10.38
N ALA A 123 -13.34 -20.28 10.58
CA ALA A 123 -14.68 -20.61 10.11
C ALA A 123 -14.73 -20.77 8.58
N THR A 124 -14.05 -19.89 7.85
CA THR A 124 -13.90 -19.99 6.39
C THR A 124 -13.13 -21.25 6.00
N LEU A 125 -12.02 -21.55 6.70
CA LEU A 125 -11.23 -22.75 6.46
C LEU A 125 -12.07 -24.03 6.63
N ASP A 126 -12.79 -24.15 7.74
CA ASP A 126 -13.65 -25.30 8.04
C ASP A 126 -14.77 -25.45 7.00
N ALA A 127 -15.36 -24.35 6.55
CA ALA A 127 -16.35 -24.35 5.48
C ALA A 127 -15.77 -24.84 4.14
N VAL A 128 -14.54 -24.43 3.79
CA VAL A 128 -13.84 -24.94 2.61
C VAL A 128 -13.56 -26.45 2.74
N LEU A 129 -13.14 -26.93 3.91
CA LEU A 129 -12.89 -28.36 4.15
C LEU A 129 -14.17 -29.20 4.04
N ALA A 130 -15.29 -28.70 4.57
CA ALA A 130 -16.60 -29.34 4.44
C ALA A 130 -17.03 -29.40 2.97
N LEU A 131 -16.92 -28.28 2.25
CA LEU A 131 -17.25 -28.23 0.82
C LEU A 131 -16.33 -29.14 -0.01
N ALA A 132 -15.04 -29.23 0.33
CA ALA A 132 -14.10 -30.13 -0.34
C ALA A 132 -14.54 -31.59 -0.25
N THR A 133 -15.04 -32.00 0.91
CA THR A 133 -15.55 -33.36 1.12
C THR A 133 -16.80 -33.62 0.28
N GLU A 134 -17.76 -32.69 0.28
CA GLU A 134 -18.99 -32.80 -0.50
C GLU A 134 -18.73 -32.78 -2.02
N ARG A 135 -17.90 -31.85 -2.50
CA ARG A 135 -17.54 -31.73 -3.91
C ARG A 135 -16.79 -32.95 -4.41
N LEU A 136 -15.89 -33.52 -3.60
CA LEU A 136 -15.20 -34.74 -3.97
C LEU A 136 -16.19 -35.91 -4.11
N ASP A 137 -17.14 -36.07 -3.19
CA ASP A 137 -18.18 -37.10 -3.28
C ASP A 137 -19.07 -36.92 -4.52
N GLN A 138 -19.49 -35.68 -4.80
CA GLN A 138 -20.27 -35.34 -6.00
C GLN A 138 -19.53 -35.67 -7.31
N LEU A 139 -18.25 -35.28 -7.41
CA LEU A 139 -17.43 -35.55 -8.59
C LEU A 139 -17.26 -37.06 -8.83
N GLN A 140 -17.05 -37.83 -7.77
CA GLN A 140 -16.88 -39.28 -7.87
C GLN A 140 -18.19 -40.00 -8.21
N THR A 141 -19.29 -39.57 -7.61
CA THR A 141 -20.63 -40.11 -7.91
C THR A 141 -21.03 -39.78 -9.36
N ALA A 142 -20.77 -38.56 -9.83
CA ALA A 142 -21.01 -38.17 -11.22
C ALA A 142 -20.13 -38.97 -12.21
N ALA A 143 -18.93 -39.37 -11.81
CA ALA A 143 -18.07 -40.26 -12.57
C ALA A 143 -18.49 -41.74 -12.52
N GLY A 144 -19.55 -42.08 -11.78
CA GLY A 144 -20.05 -43.46 -11.65
C GLY A 144 -19.22 -44.34 -10.72
N ALA A 145 -18.37 -43.76 -9.86
CA ALA A 145 -17.57 -44.52 -8.90
C ALA A 145 -18.45 -45.11 -7.79
N GLN A 146 -18.26 -46.40 -7.50
CA GLN A 146 -18.92 -47.07 -6.37
C GLN A 146 -18.39 -46.53 -5.04
N ALA A 147 -19.23 -46.46 -4.00
CA ALA A 147 -18.86 -45.85 -2.70
C ALA A 147 -17.62 -46.51 -2.04
N ASN A 148 -17.41 -47.81 -2.24
CA ASN A 148 -16.21 -48.52 -1.76
C ASN A 148 -14.93 -48.21 -2.55
N ALA A 149 -15.07 -47.55 -3.70
CA ALA A 149 -14.02 -47.12 -4.61
C ALA A 149 -13.80 -45.60 -4.58
N HIS A 150 -14.36 -44.89 -3.59
CA HIS A 150 -14.15 -43.45 -3.43
C HIS A 150 -12.80 -43.13 -2.79
N VAL A 151 -12.09 -42.20 -3.41
CA VAL A 151 -10.96 -41.42 -2.87
C VAL A 151 -11.42 -40.68 -1.63
N ARG A 152 -10.56 -40.62 -0.63
CA ARG A 152 -10.83 -39.98 0.66
C ARG A 152 -9.90 -38.79 0.89
N LEU A 153 -10.34 -37.85 1.70
CA LEU A 153 -9.53 -36.72 2.14
C LEU A 153 -9.00 -36.99 3.56
N MET A 154 -7.74 -36.68 3.80
CA MET A 154 -7.11 -36.71 5.12
C MET A 154 -6.44 -35.38 5.39
N VAL A 155 -6.84 -34.69 6.45
CA VAL A 155 -6.16 -33.46 6.89
C VAL A 155 -4.81 -33.85 7.50
N ILE A 156 -3.72 -33.40 6.88
CA ILE A 156 -2.34 -33.67 7.34
C ILE A 156 -1.93 -32.66 8.42
N THR A 157 -2.21 -31.39 8.15
CA THR A 157 -1.78 -30.28 9.00
C THR A 157 -2.95 -29.32 9.12
N ASN A 158 -3.37 -29.05 10.34
CA ASN A 158 -4.26 -27.95 10.65
C ASN A 158 -3.46 -26.94 11.47
N ASN A 159 -3.20 -25.75 10.94
CA ASN A 159 -2.49 -24.74 11.70
C ASN A 159 -3.40 -24.27 12.83
N THR A 160 -3.02 -24.49 14.08
CA THR A 160 -3.87 -24.17 15.24
C THR A 160 -3.89 -22.67 15.59
N ILE A 161 -3.07 -21.87 14.90
CA ILE A 161 -2.92 -20.44 15.14
C ILE A 161 -3.07 -19.71 13.80
N ALA A 162 -4.03 -18.77 13.72
CA ALA A 162 -4.14 -17.89 12.57
C ALA A 162 -3.09 -16.77 12.69
N GLU A 163 -2.27 -16.58 11.66
CA GLU A 163 -1.19 -15.61 11.65
C GLU A 163 -1.68 -14.26 11.11
N ALA A 164 -1.23 -13.17 11.73
CA ALA A 164 -1.57 -11.83 11.26
C ALA A 164 -0.84 -11.52 9.94
N ASN A 165 -1.61 -11.31 8.88
CA ASN A 165 -1.11 -10.87 7.58
C ASN A 165 -1.24 -9.35 7.45
N ILE A 166 -0.09 -8.68 7.49
CA ILE A 166 0.03 -7.23 7.33
C ILE A 166 0.59 -6.83 5.95
N ALA A 167 0.72 -7.76 5.00
CA ALA A 167 1.35 -7.48 3.72
C ALA A 167 0.62 -6.38 2.94
N SER A 168 -0.72 -6.43 2.92
CA SER A 168 -1.55 -5.39 2.29
C SER A 168 -1.38 -4.04 2.97
N LEU A 169 -1.37 -4.02 4.32
CA LEU A 169 -1.14 -2.82 5.11
C LEU A 169 0.23 -2.21 4.83
N VAL A 170 1.29 -3.02 4.84
CA VAL A 170 2.66 -2.59 4.54
C VAL A 170 2.75 -2.02 3.13
N ARG A 171 2.14 -2.68 2.14
CA ARG A 171 2.13 -2.19 0.75
C ARG A 171 1.42 -0.84 0.64
N ALA A 172 0.28 -0.67 1.30
CA ALA A 172 -0.44 0.60 1.35
C ALA A 172 0.39 1.70 2.02
N LEU A 173 1.06 1.39 3.14
CA LEU A 173 1.95 2.32 3.84
C LEU A 173 3.13 2.75 2.97
N ILE A 174 3.74 1.84 2.21
CA ILE A 174 4.82 2.16 1.26
C ILE A 174 4.34 3.16 0.21
N VAL A 175 3.16 2.95 -0.37
CA VAL A 175 2.58 3.87 -1.37
C VAL A 175 2.29 5.23 -0.75
N VAL A 176 1.70 5.27 0.44
CA VAL A 176 1.35 6.52 1.13
C VAL A 176 2.59 7.31 1.54
N VAL A 177 3.56 6.68 2.18
CA VAL A 177 4.77 7.34 2.65
C VAL A 177 5.68 7.70 1.47
N GLY A 178 5.98 6.72 0.60
CA GLY A 178 6.84 6.92 -0.56
C GLY A 178 6.26 7.92 -1.55
N GLY A 179 4.98 7.75 -1.91
CA GLY A 179 4.27 8.67 -2.80
C GLY A 179 4.08 10.06 -2.17
N GLY A 180 3.73 10.12 -0.90
CA GLY A 180 3.57 11.38 -0.17
C GLY A 180 4.86 12.19 -0.06
N LEU A 181 6.00 11.53 0.20
CA LEU A 181 7.31 12.18 0.22
C LEU A 181 7.71 12.68 -1.17
N ALA A 182 7.55 11.85 -2.20
CA ALA A 182 7.85 12.24 -3.58
C ALA A 182 7.02 13.46 -4.01
N LEU A 183 5.72 13.45 -3.71
CA LEU A 183 4.81 14.56 -4.00
C LEU A 183 5.21 15.83 -3.22
N THR A 184 5.53 15.69 -1.92
CA THR A 184 5.96 16.82 -1.08
C THR A 184 7.24 17.47 -1.60
N LEU A 185 8.22 16.66 -2.03
CA LEU A 185 9.46 17.16 -2.63
C LEU A 185 9.19 17.89 -3.96
N LEU A 186 8.35 17.31 -4.81
CA LEU A 186 7.97 17.92 -6.09
C LEU A 186 7.26 19.27 -5.88
N LEU A 187 6.31 19.35 -4.94
CA LEU A 187 5.66 20.62 -4.59
C LEU A 187 6.65 21.64 -4.04
N THR A 188 7.59 21.20 -3.20
CA THR A 188 8.60 22.10 -2.63
C THR A 188 9.46 22.75 -3.72
N VAL A 189 9.95 21.97 -4.69
CA VAL A 189 10.78 22.46 -5.80
C VAL A 189 9.99 23.35 -6.76
N THR A 190 8.75 22.98 -7.09
CA THR A 190 7.89 23.76 -7.99
C THR A 190 7.48 25.11 -7.38
N ILE A 191 7.08 25.13 -6.11
CA ILE A 191 6.76 26.37 -5.39
C ILE A 191 7.99 27.26 -5.27
N ASP A 192 9.14 26.69 -4.94
CA ASP A 192 10.34 27.49 -4.75
C ASP A 192 10.85 28.10 -6.06
N SER A 193 10.85 27.33 -7.16
CA SER A 193 11.18 27.83 -8.50
C SER A 193 10.20 28.91 -8.99
N ALA A 194 8.90 28.75 -8.77
CA ALA A 194 7.89 29.75 -9.12
C ALA A 194 8.10 31.08 -8.36
N VAL A 195 8.41 31.01 -7.06
CA VAL A 195 8.66 32.21 -6.25
C VAL A 195 9.99 32.87 -6.61
N ARG A 196 11.06 32.12 -6.90
CA ARG A 196 12.33 32.70 -7.40
C ARG A 196 12.11 33.47 -8.70
N ARG A 197 11.37 32.90 -9.65
CA ARG A 197 11.00 33.57 -10.92
C ARG A 197 10.23 34.87 -10.68
N ARG A 198 9.26 34.88 -9.74
CA ARG A 198 8.50 36.09 -9.38
C ARG A 198 9.38 37.17 -8.76
N ARG A 199 10.32 36.80 -7.88
CA ARG A 199 11.26 37.76 -7.27
C ARG A 199 12.22 38.35 -8.30
N ALA A 200 12.76 37.54 -9.21
CA ALA A 200 13.62 38.01 -10.29
C ALA A 200 12.90 39.06 -11.17
N LYS A 201 11.64 38.78 -11.58
CA LYS A 201 10.82 39.74 -12.33
C LYS A 201 10.54 41.03 -11.55
N LYS A 202 10.40 40.98 -10.23
CA LYS A 202 10.18 42.17 -9.40
C LYS A 202 11.44 43.04 -9.34
N VAL A 203 12.61 42.43 -9.17
CA VAL A 203 13.91 43.14 -9.15
C VAL A 203 14.19 43.77 -10.52
N GLU A 204 13.93 43.06 -11.61
CA GLU A 204 14.10 43.59 -12.98
C GLU A 204 13.17 44.79 -13.26
N ARG A 205 11.91 44.71 -12.81
CA ARG A 205 10.97 45.84 -12.88
C ARG A 205 11.44 47.05 -12.08
N GLN A 206 11.96 46.84 -10.87
CA GLN A 206 12.51 47.91 -10.04
C GLN A 206 13.76 48.54 -10.67
N HIS A 207 14.64 47.73 -11.27
CA HIS A 207 15.84 48.23 -11.95
C HIS A 207 15.49 49.04 -13.21
N ARG A 208 14.52 48.57 -14.02
CA ARG A 208 13.99 49.35 -15.16
C ARG A 208 13.35 50.66 -14.71
N GLN A 209 12.61 50.67 -13.61
CA GLN A 209 12.01 51.90 -13.07
C GLN A 209 13.08 52.88 -12.55
N ALA A 210 14.15 52.37 -11.95
CA ALA A 210 15.27 53.20 -11.50
C ALA A 210 16.03 53.83 -12.69
N LEU A 211 16.24 53.08 -13.77
CA LEU A 211 16.86 53.59 -15.01
C LEU A 211 15.95 54.57 -15.78
N ALA A 212 14.63 54.39 -15.70
CA ALA A 212 13.66 55.29 -16.32
C ALA A 212 13.38 56.56 -15.48
N ARG A 213 13.94 56.66 -14.26
CA ARG A 213 13.82 57.86 -13.43
C ARG A 213 14.78 58.93 -13.97
N PRO A 214 14.29 60.11 -14.39
CA PRO A 214 15.18 61.17 -14.90
C PRO A 214 16.21 61.57 -13.83
N PRO A 215 17.45 61.93 -14.23
CA PRO A 215 18.49 62.30 -13.29
C PRO A 215 18.01 63.44 -12.41
N ALA A 216 18.25 63.32 -11.10
CA ALA A 216 17.90 64.36 -10.16
C ALA A 216 18.56 65.68 -10.61
N PRO A 217 17.83 66.80 -10.61
CA PRO A 217 18.40 68.10 -10.97
C PRO A 217 19.62 68.36 -10.07
N PRO A 218 20.73 68.91 -10.62
CA PRO A 218 21.94 69.13 -9.86
C PRO A 218 21.63 69.93 -8.60
N ALA A 219 22.15 69.46 -7.46
CA ALA A 219 21.96 70.14 -6.19
C ALA A 219 22.38 71.61 -6.34
N PRO A 220 21.56 72.57 -5.87
CA PRO A 220 21.92 73.97 -5.95
C PRO A 220 23.27 74.18 -5.24
N PRO A 221 24.18 74.99 -5.81
CA PRO A 221 25.48 75.22 -5.18
C PRO A 221 25.27 75.74 -3.76
N PRO A 222 26.13 75.36 -2.79
CA PRO A 222 25.99 75.81 -1.41
C PRO A 222 25.91 77.33 -1.39
N GLY A 223 24.77 77.84 -0.94
CA GLY A 223 24.47 79.26 -0.90
C GLY A 223 25.57 79.99 -0.14
N ARG A 224 26.16 80.99 -0.79
CA ARG A 224 27.05 81.95 -0.14
C ARG A 224 26.22 82.60 0.95
N SER A 225 26.53 82.30 2.21
CA SER A 225 25.95 82.95 3.37
C SER A 225 26.10 84.46 3.21
N GLU A 226 24.97 85.11 3.02
CA GLU A 226 24.78 86.55 2.98
C GLU A 226 25.31 87.10 4.30
N SER A 227 26.49 87.73 4.25
CA SER A 227 27.10 88.40 5.39
C SER A 227 26.16 89.49 5.87
N ALA A 228 25.76 89.38 7.13
CA ALA A 228 24.97 90.36 7.84
C ALA A 228 25.54 91.78 7.70
N GLU A 229 24.68 92.66 7.23
CA GLU A 229 24.77 94.12 7.31
C GLU A 229 24.82 94.57 8.78
N PRO A 230 25.83 95.35 9.23
CA PRO A 230 25.72 96.10 10.46
C PRO A 230 25.26 97.53 10.12
N ALA A 231 24.04 97.83 10.53
CA ALA A 231 23.56 99.19 10.66
C ALA A 231 24.36 99.93 11.77
N LEU A 232 24.77 101.17 11.51
CA LEU A 232 24.37 102.40 12.23
C LEU A 232 25.42 103.53 12.19
N VAL A 233 24.87 104.75 12.36
CA VAL A 233 25.46 106.03 12.81
C VAL A 233 26.00 106.93 11.69
N GLY A 234 25.27 107.98 11.29
CA GLY A 234 25.21 109.34 11.90
C GLY A 234 25.36 110.32 10.72
N GLU A 235 24.97 111.59 10.68
CA GLU A 235 24.45 112.64 11.56
C GLU A 235 23.85 113.72 10.62
N ARG A 236 22.87 114.49 11.13
CA ARG A 236 22.64 115.97 11.04
C ARG A 236 23.07 116.76 9.77
N GLU A 237 22.37 117.77 9.25
CA GLU A 237 21.27 118.66 9.68
C GLU A 237 20.32 118.93 8.49
#